data_AF-A0A1H7NTB3-F1
#
_entry.id   AF-A0A1H7NTB3-F1
#
_cell.length_a   1.000
_cell.length_b   1.000
_cell.length_c   1.000
_cell.angle_alpha   90.00
_cell.angle_beta   90.00
_cell.angle_gamma   90.00
#
_symmetry.space_group_name_H-M   'P 1'
#
loop_
_entity.id
_entity.type
_entity.pdbx_description
1 polymer ?
#
loop_
_entity_poly.entity_id
_entity_poly.type
_entity_poly.pdbx_seq_one_letter_code
_entity_poly.pdbx_strand_id
1 'polypeptide(L)'
;MATTEPIQITDFDFMEGDDGKTLVVVEMRNSSTEAQTRTLNVVGSSGGNEREGSATVTVSPETPQSVEVPLGLEFEMFRVRGDLSFDLE
;
A
#
# COMPACT_ATOMS: atom_id res chain seq x y z
N MET A 1 -16.08 -22.11 -5.67
CA MET A 1 -16.28 -21.16 -4.57
C MET A 1 -15.15 -20.16 -4.66
N ALA A 2 -15.43 -18.86 -4.77
CA ALA A 2 -14.38 -17.86 -4.69
C ALA A 2 -13.90 -17.85 -3.24
N THR A 3 -12.63 -18.20 -3.01
CA THR A 3 -11.97 -17.92 -1.74
C THR A 3 -11.77 -16.41 -1.68
N THR A 4 -12.74 -15.70 -1.12
CA THR A 4 -12.60 -14.28 -0.84
C THR A 4 -11.50 -14.15 0.20
N GLU A 5 -10.36 -13.58 -0.18
CA GLU A 5 -9.29 -13.28 0.77
C GLU A 5 -9.86 -12.38 1.87
N PRO A 6 -9.59 -12.69 3.16
CA PRO A 6 -10.26 -12.02 4.26
C PRO A 6 -9.84 -10.54 4.37
N ILE A 7 -8.62 -10.22 3.96
CA ILE A 7 -8.07 -8.87 3.89
C ILE A 7 -8.03 -8.45 2.43
N GLN A 8 -8.50 -7.23 2.15
CA GLN A 8 -8.54 -6.67 0.81
C GLN A 8 -8.05 -5.23 0.82
N ILE A 9 -7.33 -4.83 -0.22
CA ILE A 9 -7.07 -3.43 -0.53
C ILE A 9 -8.36 -2.84 -1.11
N THR A 10 -8.89 -1.81 -0.47
CA THR A 10 -10.14 -1.15 -0.89
C THR A 10 -9.89 0.14 -1.67
N ASP A 11 -8.80 0.83 -1.35
CA ASP A 11 -8.39 2.06 -2.01
C ASP A 11 -6.88 2.28 -1.85
N PHE A 12 -6.32 3.15 -2.68
CA PHE A 12 -4.95 3.62 -2.52
C PHE A 12 -4.78 5.04 -3.03
N ASP A 13 -3.86 5.76 -2.41
CA ASP A 13 -3.39 7.08 -2.86
C ASP A 13 -1.88 7.18 -2.67
N PHE A 14 -1.28 8.24 -3.18
CA PHE A 14 0.13 8.56 -2.92
C PHE A 14 0.33 10.06 -2.73
N MET A 15 1.25 10.41 -1.85
CA MET A 15 1.53 11.79 -1.48
C MET A 15 3.03 12.04 -1.30
N GLU A 16 3.39 13.31 -1.19
CA GLU A 16 4.74 13.72 -0.81
C GLU A 16 4.93 13.47 0.69
N GLY A 17 5.89 12.62 1.04
CA GLY A 17 6.32 12.43 2.42
C GLY A 17 7.18 13.58 2.92
N ASP A 18 7.45 13.62 4.22
CA ASP A 18 8.24 14.68 4.87
C ASP A 18 9.67 14.80 4.34
N ASP A 19 10.19 13.77 3.66
CA ASP A 19 11.51 13.70 3.04
C ASP A 19 11.51 14.04 1.54
N GLY A 20 10.37 14.50 1.00
CA GLY A 20 10.17 14.79 -0.42
C GLY A 20 10.04 13.53 -1.30
N LYS A 21 9.94 12.34 -0.70
CA LYS A 21 9.77 11.07 -1.42
C LYS A 21 8.32 10.67 -1.49
N THR A 22 8.03 9.74 -2.39
CA THR A 22 6.70 9.14 -2.54
C THR A 22 6.37 8.28 -1.33
N LEU A 23 5.29 8.64 -0.65
CA LEU A 23 4.61 7.84 0.36
C LEU A 23 3.31 7.31 -0.24
N VAL A 24 3.11 5.99 -0.22
CA VAL A 24 1.87 5.37 -0.68
C VAL A 24 0.99 5.09 0.52
N VAL A 25 -0.27 5.48 0.45
CA VAL A 25 -1.27 5.23 1.50
C VAL A 25 -2.28 4.23 0.95
N VAL A 26 -2.40 3.08 1.60
CA VAL A 26 -3.29 2.00 1.17
C VAL A 26 -4.36 1.78 2.21
N GLU A 27 -5.63 1.82 1.80
CA GLU A 27 -6.75 1.45 2.65
C GLU A 27 -6.98 -0.06 2.55
N MET A 28 -7.02 -0.72 3.70
CA MET A 28 -7.26 -2.15 3.81
C MET A 28 -8.48 -2.43 4.67
N ARG A 29 -9.28 -3.42 4.26
CA ARG A 29 -10.47 -3.87 4.99
C ARG A 29 -10.35 -5.34 5.34
N ASN A 30 -10.70 -5.68 6.58
CA ASN A 30 -10.86 -7.05 7.04
C ASN A 30 -12.33 -7.46 7.08
N SER A 31 -12.67 -8.50 6.33
CA SER A 31 -14.00 -9.11 6.27
C SER A 31 -14.18 -10.32 7.20
N SER A 32 -13.11 -10.73 7.91
CA SER A 32 -13.19 -11.77 8.93
C SER A 32 -13.68 -11.22 10.27
N THR A 33 -13.89 -12.11 11.24
CA THR A 33 -14.37 -11.76 12.59
C THR A 33 -13.26 -11.44 13.58
N GLU A 34 -12.00 -11.69 13.22
CA GLU A 34 -10.83 -11.51 14.07
C GLU A 34 -9.82 -10.60 13.37
N ALA A 35 -9.00 -9.88 14.15
CA ALA A 35 -7.93 -9.09 13.57
C ALA A 35 -6.91 -10.00 12.88
N GLN A 36 -6.40 -9.59 11.72
CA GLN A 36 -5.35 -10.33 11.01
C GLN A 36 -4.17 -9.42 10.72
N THR A 37 -2.97 -9.98 10.87
CA THR A 37 -1.72 -9.32 10.49
C THR A 37 -1.33 -9.75 9.08
N ARG A 38 -1.03 -8.77 8.22
CA ARG A 38 -0.54 -8.97 6.85
C ARG A 38 0.65 -8.08 6.56
N THR A 39 1.45 -8.49 5.60
CA THR A 39 2.49 -7.63 5.02
C THR A 39 2.01 -7.15 3.66
N LEU A 40 1.92 -5.83 3.51
CA LEU A 40 1.67 -5.19 2.23
C LEU A 40 3.02 -4.87 1.60
N ASN A 41 3.27 -5.43 0.42
CA ASN A 41 4.41 -5.08 -0.42
C ASN A 41 3.92 -4.17 -1.56
N VAL A 42 4.66 -3.08 -1.79
CA VAL A 42 4.35 -2.10 -2.83
C VAL A 42 5.60 -1.89 -3.68
N VAL A 43 5.46 -2.12 -4.98
CA VAL A 43 6.49 -1.82 -5.96
C VAL A 43 6.06 -0.58 -6.74
N GLY A 44 6.88 0.46 -6.68
CA GLY A 44 6.71 1.67 -7.48
C GLY A 44 7.77 1.75 -8.58
N SER A 45 7.35 2.19 -9.76
CA SER A 45 8.26 2.50 -10.86
C SER A 45 8.05 3.91 -11.36
N SER A 46 9.12 4.66 -11.59
CA SER A 46 9.07 5.98 -12.21
C SER A 46 10.35 6.31 -12.96
N GLY A 47 10.21 6.65 -14.24
CA GLY A 47 11.35 7.09 -15.06
C GLY A 47 12.46 6.06 -15.21
N GLY A 48 12.12 4.77 -15.18
CA GLY A 48 13.08 3.67 -15.25
C GLY A 48 13.76 3.32 -13.93
N ASN A 49 13.36 3.96 -12.82
CA ASN A 49 13.76 3.54 -11.47
C ASN A 49 12.62 2.77 -10.83
N GLU A 50 12.91 1.58 -10.34
CA GLU A 50 12.00 0.76 -9.58
C GLU A 50 12.44 0.74 -8.11
N ARG A 51 11.48 0.84 -7.19
CA ARG A 51 11.69 0.72 -5.76
C ARG A 51 10.57 -0.09 -5.15
N GLU A 52 10.92 -0.80 -4.09
CA GLU A 52 10.01 -1.59 -3.30
C GLU A 52 9.98 -1.04 -1.87
N GLY A 53 8.79 -0.98 -1.30
CA GLY A 53 8.55 -0.71 0.10
C GLY A 53 7.56 -1.73 0.66
N SER A 54 7.62 -1.98 1.96
CA SER A 54 6.67 -2.85 2.61
C SER A 54 6.28 -2.34 4.00
N ALA A 55 5.09 -2.72 4.44
CA ALA A 55 4.59 -2.43 5.78
C ALA A 55 3.76 -3.59 6.30
N THR A 56 4.02 -3.98 7.55
CA THR A 56 3.19 -4.96 8.27
C THR A 56 2.09 -4.22 9.04
N VAL A 57 0.84 -4.63 8.85
CA VAL A 57 -0.33 -4.05 9.51
C VAL A 57 -1.19 -5.13 10.14
N THR A 58 -1.81 -4.81 11.27
CA THR A 58 -2.86 -5.62 11.90
C THR A 58 -4.22 -4.99 11.66
N VAL A 59 -4.97 -5.52 10.69
CA VAL A 59 -6.28 -5.01 10.29
C VAL A 59 -7.37 -5.59 11.15
N SER A 60 -7.95 -4.74 11.99
CA SER A 60 -9.12 -5.10 12.80
C SER A 60 -10.37 -5.28 11.92
N PRO A 61 -11.33 -6.13 12.35
CA PRO A 61 -12.62 -6.19 11.69
C PRO A 61 -13.37 -4.84 11.77
N GLU A 62 -14.36 -4.66 10.90
CA GLU A 62 -15.34 -3.56 10.89
C GLU A 62 -14.85 -2.20 10.37
N THR A 63 -13.60 -1.81 10.67
CA THR A 63 -13.08 -0.48 10.29
C THR A 63 -11.95 -0.62 9.27
N PRO A 64 -12.03 0.03 8.09
CA PRO A 64 -10.89 0.13 7.20
C PRO A 64 -9.70 0.79 7.89
N GLN A 65 -8.49 0.32 7.57
CA GLN A 65 -7.27 0.86 8.12
C GLN A 65 -6.36 1.35 7.00
N SER A 66 -5.79 2.53 7.18
CA SER A 66 -4.79 3.09 6.28
C SER A 66 -3.40 2.66 6.70
N VAL A 67 -2.58 2.29 5.73
CA VAL A 67 -1.18 1.92 5.92
C VAL A 67 -0.31 2.73 4.99
N GLU A 68 0.76 3.26 5.56
CA GLU A 68 1.73 4.08 4.85
C GLU A 68 2.94 3.23 4.46
N VAL A 69 3.28 3.25 3.17
CA VAL A 69 4.42 2.52 2.60
C VAL A 69 5.35 3.50 1.90
N PRO A 70 6.52 3.82 2.49
CA PRO A 70 7.49 4.70 1.85
C PRO A 70 8.22 3.96 0.71
N LEU A 71 8.23 4.53 -0.49
CA LEU A 71 8.91 3.94 -1.66
C LEU A 71 10.30 4.52 -1.91
N GLY A 72 10.60 5.71 -1.35
CA GLY A 72 11.90 6.37 -1.55
C GLY A 72 12.15 6.85 -3.00
N LEU A 73 11.12 6.87 -3.85
CA LEU A 73 11.16 7.52 -5.18
C LEU A 73 10.92 9.03 -5.02
N GLU A 74 11.48 9.86 -5.91
CA GLU A 74 11.17 11.30 -5.89
C GLU A 74 9.69 11.53 -6.23
N PHE A 75 8.96 12.23 -5.36
CA PHE A 75 7.52 12.45 -5.53
C PHE A 75 7.20 13.21 -6.82
N GLU A 76 7.96 14.27 -7.13
CA GLU A 76 7.78 15.10 -8.32
C GLU A 76 7.88 14.33 -9.64
N MET A 77 8.73 13.30 -9.69
CA MET A 77 8.80 12.41 -10.86
C MET A 77 7.69 11.35 -10.84
N PHE A 78 7.38 10.83 -9.64
CA PHE A 78 6.37 9.80 -9.47
C PHE A 78 4.98 10.29 -9.85
N ARG A 79 4.57 11.51 -9.44
CA ARG A 79 3.24 12.04 -9.73
C ARG A 79 2.90 12.18 -11.22
N VAL A 80 3.91 12.28 -12.08
CA VAL A 80 3.72 12.52 -13.53
C VAL A 80 3.69 11.20 -14.33
N ARG A 81 4.42 10.19 -13.88
CA ARG A 81 4.73 8.97 -14.65
C ARG A 81 5.00 7.75 -13.77
N GLY A 82 4.39 7.73 -12.59
CA GLY A 82 4.54 6.68 -11.61
C GLY A 82 3.54 5.56 -11.87
N ASP A 83 4.00 4.33 -11.74
CA ASP A 83 3.17 3.13 -11.74
C ASP A 83 3.34 2.42 -10.40
N LEU A 84 2.25 1.80 -9.91
CA LEU A 84 2.21 1.04 -8.66
C LEU A 84 1.75 -0.39 -8.93
N SER A 85 2.38 -1.33 -8.22
CA SER A 85 1.92 -2.70 -8.08
C SER A 85 1.87 -3.05 -6.60
N PHE A 86 0.86 -3.82 -6.20
CA PHE A 86 0.60 -4.20 -4.83
C PHE A 86 0.56 -5.72 -4.72
N ASP A 87 1.14 -6.24 -3.65
CA ASP A 87 1.07 -7.64 -3.28
C ASP A 87 0.80 -7.75 -1.77
N LEU A 88 -0.05 -8.69 -1.37
CA LEU A 88 -0.50 -8.85 0.01
C LEU A 88 -0.22 -10.27 0.48
N GLU A 89 0.62 -10.40 1.51
CA GLU A 89 1.05 -11.69 2.09
C GLU A 89 0.45 -11.92 3.48
#